data_AF-A0A8T1TGD4-F1
#
_entry.id   AF-A0A8T1TGD4-F1
#
_cell.length_a   1.000
_cell.length_b   1.000
_cell.length_c   1.000
_cell.angle_alpha   90.00
_cell.angle_beta   90.00
_cell.angle_gamma   90.00
#
_symmetry.space_group_name_H-M   'P 1'
#
loop_
_entity.id
_entity.type
_entity.pdbx_description
1 polymer ?
#
loop_
_entity_poly.entity_id
_entity_poly.type
_entity_poly.pdbx_seq_one_letter_code
_entity_poly.pdbx_strand_id
1 'polypeptide(L)'
;PLQFRLLRIAYTELLKNKSSDGYKKLEKEVTLTLNKMLSSYENFLKANILQFLNGSIIVESEVLFQRDGPAPTNSDLIRTVVTEVERKMDTFFDWRVDVKSVSSNGFSLENLEPEKLLVSFTALRLGSIAAFGGVSSQGSLDQLNNVVLQSLGALYKVKNFSFVRLRDIKGDLEISGEAYVDTHTHADVSQVLQALRGLFNYSVDLTTLSVDDSRLSLEVFPISFLISNRTVNEKLLDHSSVEHQNLTRDLADV
;
A
#
# COMPACT_ATOMS: atom_id res chain seq x y z
N PRO A 1 -19.40 -12.56 -6.70
CA PRO A 1 -19.88 -11.39 -7.48
C PRO A 1 -19.72 -10.13 -6.62
N LEU A 2 -19.42 -8.98 -7.25
CA LEU A 2 -19.43 -7.67 -6.62
C LEU A 2 -20.86 -7.11 -6.65
N GLN A 3 -21.38 -6.76 -5.48
CA GLN A 3 -22.76 -6.30 -5.29
C GLN A 3 -22.79 -4.96 -4.56
N PHE A 4 -23.68 -4.07 -4.97
CA PHE A 4 -23.91 -2.77 -4.32
C PHE A 4 -25.25 -2.17 -4.73
N ARG A 5 -25.76 -1.25 -3.90
CA ARG A 5 -27.03 -0.55 -4.08
C ARG A 5 -26.81 0.82 -4.73
N LEU A 6 -27.69 1.17 -5.66
CA LEU A 6 -27.75 2.53 -6.24
C LEU A 6 -28.74 3.42 -5.47
N LEU A 7 -28.30 4.63 -5.17
CA LEU A 7 -29.11 5.69 -4.59
C LEU A 7 -29.53 6.69 -5.66
N ARG A 8 -30.60 7.46 -5.39
CA ARG A 8 -31.15 8.52 -6.27
C ARG A 8 -31.68 8.03 -7.62
N ILE A 9 -31.96 6.74 -7.72
CA ILE A 9 -32.63 6.12 -8.87
C ILE A 9 -33.67 5.12 -8.35
N ALA A 10 -34.84 5.09 -8.98
CA ALA A 10 -35.94 4.19 -8.61
C ALA A 10 -35.95 2.95 -9.50
N TYR A 11 -36.23 1.80 -8.90
CA TYR A 11 -36.42 0.56 -9.65
C TYR A 11 -37.66 0.69 -10.56
N THR A 12 -37.52 0.24 -11.81
CA THR A 12 -38.64 0.12 -12.75
C THR A 12 -38.71 -1.31 -13.27
N GLU A 13 -39.91 -1.79 -13.61
CA GLU A 13 -40.10 -3.13 -14.15
C GLU A 13 -39.32 -3.38 -15.46
N LEU A 14 -38.96 -2.31 -16.18
CA LEU A 14 -38.11 -2.38 -17.37
C LEU A 14 -36.71 -2.93 -17.05
N LEU A 15 -36.21 -2.74 -15.82
CA LEU A 15 -34.91 -3.27 -15.38
C LEU A 15 -34.90 -4.80 -15.18
N LYS A 16 -36.06 -5.48 -15.28
CA LYS A 16 -36.10 -6.96 -15.39
C LYS A 16 -35.74 -7.44 -16.79
N ASN A 17 -35.98 -6.61 -17.81
CA ASN A 17 -35.76 -6.96 -19.20
C ASN A 17 -34.44 -6.39 -19.71
N LYS A 18 -33.43 -7.26 -19.87
CA LYS A 18 -32.09 -6.89 -20.38
C LYS A 18 -32.10 -6.24 -21.77
N SER A 19 -33.15 -6.49 -22.56
CA SER A 19 -33.29 -5.92 -23.90
C SER A 19 -33.88 -4.51 -23.90
N SER A 20 -34.45 -4.05 -22.78
CA SER A 20 -35.08 -2.73 -22.67
C SER A 20 -34.03 -1.60 -22.74
N ASP A 21 -34.45 -0.46 -23.26
CA ASP A 21 -33.58 0.72 -23.36
C ASP A 21 -33.15 1.22 -21.97
N GLY A 22 -34.04 1.15 -20.98
CA GLY A 22 -33.75 1.51 -19.60
C GLY A 22 -32.67 0.62 -18.98
N TYR A 23 -32.74 -0.70 -19.19
CA TYR A 23 -31.71 -1.63 -18.72
C TYR A 23 -30.37 -1.35 -19.41
N LYS A 24 -30.33 -1.30 -20.74
CA LYS A 24 -29.09 -1.08 -21.51
C LYS A 24 -28.42 0.24 -21.17
N LYS A 25 -29.22 1.30 -20.97
CA LYS A 25 -28.71 2.60 -20.53
C LYS A 25 -28.03 2.47 -19.17
N LEU A 26 -28.74 1.96 -18.16
CA LEU A 26 -28.19 1.84 -16.81
C LEU A 26 -26.98 0.89 -16.76
N GLU A 27 -27.05 -0.23 -17.47
CA GLU A 27 -25.92 -1.17 -17.61
C GLU A 27 -24.67 -0.46 -18.15
N LYS A 28 -24.82 0.35 -19.20
CA LYS A 28 -23.70 1.13 -19.75
C LYS A 28 -23.14 2.12 -18.73
N GLU A 29 -23.99 2.88 -18.03
CA GLU A 29 -23.57 3.86 -17.03
C GLU A 29 -22.80 3.21 -15.87
N VAL A 30 -23.34 2.11 -15.33
CA VAL A 30 -22.74 1.37 -14.22
C VAL A 30 -21.44 0.71 -14.66
N THR A 31 -21.40 0.12 -15.86
CA THR A 31 -20.18 -0.47 -16.43
C THR A 31 -19.08 0.57 -16.59
N LEU A 32 -19.38 1.75 -17.16
CA LEU A 32 -18.41 2.83 -17.30
C LEU A 32 -17.87 3.32 -15.95
N THR A 33 -18.75 3.40 -14.95
CA THR A 33 -18.38 3.80 -13.60
C THR A 33 -17.44 2.78 -12.95
N LEU A 34 -17.78 1.49 -12.98
CA LEU A 34 -16.92 0.43 -12.43
C LEU A 34 -15.59 0.33 -13.17
N ASN A 35 -15.60 0.45 -14.50
CA ASN A 35 -14.37 0.45 -15.29
C ASN A 35 -13.44 1.61 -14.91
N LYS A 36 -14.00 2.79 -14.60
CA LYS A 36 -13.22 3.94 -14.13
C LYS A 36 -12.71 3.74 -12.70
N MET A 37 -13.52 3.21 -11.79
CA MET A 37 -13.09 2.94 -10.40
C MET A 37 -11.96 1.91 -10.33
N LEU A 38 -12.00 0.90 -11.21
CA LEU A 38 -11.07 -0.23 -11.19
C LEU A 38 -9.89 -0.06 -12.16
N SER A 39 -9.76 1.09 -12.83
CA SER A 39 -8.72 1.30 -13.84
C SER A 39 -7.31 1.41 -13.25
N SER A 40 -7.17 1.53 -11.93
CA SER A 40 -5.86 1.54 -11.25
C SER A 40 -5.18 0.17 -11.25
N TYR A 41 -5.94 -0.91 -11.45
CA TYR A 41 -5.38 -2.26 -11.55
C TYR A 41 -4.87 -2.51 -12.97
N GLU A 42 -3.56 -2.75 -13.12
CA GLU A 42 -2.94 -2.95 -14.44
C GLU A 42 -3.52 -4.16 -15.20
N ASN A 43 -3.90 -5.22 -14.48
CA ASN A 43 -4.49 -6.43 -15.05
C ASN A 43 -6.02 -6.38 -15.18
N PHE A 44 -6.67 -5.26 -14.87
CA PHE A 44 -8.12 -5.13 -15.03
C PHE A 44 -8.54 -5.14 -16.51
N LEU A 45 -9.58 -5.92 -16.84
CA LEU A 45 -10.11 -6.04 -18.19
C LEU A 45 -11.42 -5.29 -18.37
N LYS A 46 -12.42 -5.62 -17.56
CA LYS A 46 -13.76 -5.01 -17.59
C LYS A 46 -14.62 -5.45 -16.42
N ALA A 47 -15.62 -4.65 -16.10
CA ALA A 47 -16.78 -5.08 -15.33
C ALA A 47 -17.91 -5.53 -16.27
N ASN A 48 -18.65 -6.57 -15.89
CA ASN A 48 -19.88 -6.99 -16.55
C ASN A 48 -21.04 -6.93 -15.55
N ILE A 49 -22.15 -6.32 -15.95
CA ILE A 49 -23.36 -6.30 -15.13
C ILE A 49 -24.13 -7.58 -15.37
N LEU A 50 -24.35 -8.34 -14.30
CA LEU A 50 -25.12 -9.58 -14.37
C LEU A 50 -26.61 -9.29 -14.37
N GLN A 51 -27.09 -8.44 -13.46
CA GLN A 51 -28.51 -8.08 -13.33
C GLN A 51 -28.73 -6.90 -12.38
N PHE A 52 -29.95 -6.37 -12.43
CA PHE A 52 -30.48 -5.40 -11.46
C PHE A 52 -31.63 -6.01 -10.66
N LEU A 53 -31.53 -6.03 -9.34
CA LEU A 53 -32.55 -6.61 -8.46
C LEU A 53 -33.40 -5.52 -7.79
N ASN A 54 -34.62 -5.90 -7.39
CA ASN A 54 -35.51 -5.03 -6.62
C ASN A 54 -34.92 -4.80 -5.20
N GLY A 55 -35.32 -3.71 -4.55
CA GLY A 55 -34.78 -3.32 -3.24
C GLY A 55 -33.88 -2.08 -3.29
N SER A 56 -34.28 -1.08 -4.09
CA SER A 56 -33.49 0.12 -4.44
C SER A 56 -32.32 -0.17 -5.39
N ILE A 57 -32.60 -0.85 -6.51
CA ILE A 57 -31.63 -1.22 -7.58
C ILE A 57 -30.31 -1.73 -7.00
N ILE A 58 -30.30 -3.02 -6.65
CA ILE A 58 -29.08 -3.73 -6.33
C ILE A 58 -28.42 -4.14 -7.65
N VAL A 59 -27.21 -3.69 -7.87
CA VAL A 59 -26.34 -4.11 -8.97
C VAL A 59 -25.64 -5.38 -8.55
N GLU A 60 -25.75 -6.42 -9.38
CA GLU A 60 -24.88 -7.57 -9.30
C GLU A 60 -23.94 -7.59 -10.50
N SER A 61 -22.64 -7.73 -10.25
CA SER A 61 -21.61 -7.60 -11.27
C SER A 61 -20.46 -8.59 -11.09
N GLU A 62 -19.76 -8.84 -12.20
CA GLU A 62 -18.51 -9.59 -12.23
C GLU A 62 -17.39 -8.70 -12.76
N VAL A 63 -16.23 -8.78 -12.11
CA VAL A 63 -15.04 -8.02 -12.47
C VAL A 63 -14.02 -9.01 -13.03
N LEU A 64 -13.52 -8.74 -14.23
CA LEU A 64 -12.57 -9.61 -14.91
C LEU A 64 -11.16 -9.01 -14.88
N PHE A 65 -10.20 -9.86 -14.52
CA PHE A 65 -8.77 -9.56 -14.53
C PHE A 65 -8.03 -10.53 -15.46
N GLN A 66 -6.90 -10.10 -16.01
CA GLN A 66 -5.97 -10.98 -16.73
C GLN A 66 -5.39 -12.02 -15.77
N ARG A 67 -5.22 -13.26 -16.24
CA ARG A 67 -4.71 -14.38 -15.44
C ARG A 67 -3.24 -14.20 -15.03
N ASP A 68 -2.48 -13.44 -15.81
CA ASP A 68 -1.01 -13.40 -15.69
C ASP A 68 -0.51 -12.39 -14.65
N GLY A 69 -1.41 -11.69 -13.95
CA GLY A 69 -1.08 -10.73 -12.90
C GLY A 69 -1.72 -11.09 -11.54
N PRO A 70 -1.22 -10.52 -10.43
CA PRO A 70 -1.83 -10.70 -9.12
C PRO A 70 -3.28 -10.16 -9.16
N ALA A 71 -4.25 -11.03 -8.91
CA ALA A 71 -5.64 -10.63 -8.83
C ALA A 71 -5.93 -9.99 -7.45
N PRO A 72 -6.69 -8.89 -7.40
CA PRO A 72 -7.12 -8.34 -6.12
C PRO A 72 -8.01 -9.33 -5.37
N THR A 73 -7.97 -9.27 -4.04
CA THR A 73 -8.90 -10.00 -3.18
C THR A 73 -10.29 -9.36 -3.25
N ASN A 74 -11.31 -10.05 -2.71
CA ASN A 74 -12.64 -9.47 -2.57
C ASN A 74 -12.63 -8.22 -1.67
N SER A 75 -11.80 -8.23 -0.62
CA SER A 75 -11.63 -7.09 0.29
C SER A 75 -11.03 -5.89 -0.44
N ASP A 76 -10.05 -6.13 -1.33
CA ASP A 76 -9.45 -5.07 -2.15
C ASP A 76 -10.47 -4.43 -3.10
N LEU A 77 -11.29 -5.24 -3.79
CA LEU A 77 -12.34 -4.72 -4.66
C LEU A 77 -13.33 -3.81 -3.91
N ILE A 78 -13.74 -4.21 -2.70
CA ILE A 78 -14.63 -3.41 -1.87
C ILE A 78 -13.93 -2.10 -1.47
N ARG A 79 -12.68 -2.16 -1.00
CA ARG A 79 -11.88 -0.98 -0.66
C ARG A 79 -11.74 -0.02 -1.84
N THR A 80 -11.47 -0.52 -3.04
CA THR A 80 -11.32 0.33 -4.23
C THR A 80 -12.60 1.08 -4.52
N VAL A 81 -13.75 0.38 -4.55
CA VAL A 81 -15.05 1.03 -4.81
C VAL A 81 -15.34 2.09 -3.76
N VAL A 82 -15.13 1.79 -2.48
CA VAL A 82 -15.39 2.73 -1.38
C VAL A 82 -14.45 3.94 -1.47
N THR A 83 -13.16 3.71 -1.72
CA THR A 83 -12.14 4.76 -1.89
C THR A 83 -12.51 5.72 -3.00
N GLU A 84 -12.89 5.21 -4.17
CA GLU A 84 -13.22 6.05 -5.33
C GLU A 84 -14.53 6.81 -5.14
N VAL A 85 -15.51 6.22 -4.45
CA VAL A 85 -16.74 6.93 -4.08
C VAL A 85 -16.45 8.06 -3.09
N GLU A 86 -15.62 7.83 -2.07
CA GLU A 86 -15.27 8.83 -1.05
C GLU A 86 -14.38 9.95 -1.57
N ARG A 87 -13.49 9.65 -2.52
CA ARG A 87 -12.73 10.64 -3.30
C ARG A 87 -13.62 11.54 -4.16
N LYS A 88 -14.93 11.30 -4.16
CA LYS A 88 -15.92 11.99 -4.99
C LYS A 88 -15.54 11.88 -6.46
N MET A 89 -15.15 10.67 -6.90
CA MET A 89 -14.91 10.43 -8.31
C MET A 89 -16.10 10.97 -9.09
N ASP A 90 -15.84 11.89 -10.03
CA ASP A 90 -16.89 12.47 -10.85
C ASP A 90 -17.53 11.34 -11.66
N THR A 91 -18.70 10.91 -11.19
CA THR A 91 -19.62 10.11 -11.97
C THR A 91 -20.53 11.11 -12.69
N PHE A 92 -20.53 11.06 -14.02
CA PHE A 92 -21.37 11.91 -14.87
C PHE A 92 -22.87 11.59 -14.78
N PHE A 93 -23.29 10.80 -13.79
CA PHE A 93 -24.61 10.20 -13.67
C PHE A 93 -25.30 10.65 -12.38
N ASP A 94 -26.64 10.67 -12.41
CA ASP A 94 -27.48 11.20 -11.32
C ASP A 94 -27.55 10.28 -10.10
N TRP A 95 -27.22 9.00 -10.27
CA TRP A 95 -27.19 8.01 -9.19
C TRP A 95 -25.86 8.03 -8.42
N ARG A 96 -25.88 7.43 -7.22
CA ARG A 96 -24.70 7.27 -6.36
C ARG A 96 -24.61 5.84 -5.83
N VAL A 97 -23.40 5.35 -5.59
CA VAL A 97 -23.21 4.07 -4.90
C VAL A 97 -23.45 4.27 -3.41
N ASP A 98 -24.22 3.38 -2.80
CA ASP A 98 -24.30 3.28 -1.35
C ASP A 98 -23.13 2.45 -0.81
N VAL A 99 -22.10 3.11 -0.28
CA VAL A 99 -20.87 2.47 0.21
C VAL A 99 -21.14 1.37 1.25
N LYS A 100 -22.19 1.49 2.07
CA LYS A 100 -22.51 0.51 3.11
C LYS A 100 -23.07 -0.80 2.56
N SER A 101 -23.54 -0.79 1.32
CA SER A 101 -24.10 -1.96 0.65
C SER A 101 -23.09 -2.74 -0.18
N VAL A 102 -21.87 -2.19 -0.35
CA VAL A 102 -20.83 -2.80 -1.17
C VAL A 102 -20.37 -4.10 -0.52
N SER A 103 -20.44 -5.19 -1.28
CA SER A 103 -20.06 -6.52 -0.81
C SER A 103 -19.54 -7.36 -1.96
N SER A 104 -18.68 -8.33 -1.66
CA SER A 104 -18.20 -9.31 -2.64
C SER A 104 -17.90 -10.64 -1.97
N ASN A 105 -18.51 -11.72 -2.48
CA ASN A 105 -18.24 -13.10 -2.06
C ASN A 105 -18.25 -13.32 -0.52
N GLY A 106 -19.21 -12.70 0.19
CA GLY A 106 -19.34 -12.80 1.65
C GLY A 106 -18.55 -11.75 2.45
N PHE A 107 -17.73 -10.94 1.78
CA PHE A 107 -17.05 -9.79 2.38
C PHE A 107 -17.89 -8.51 2.23
N SER A 108 -17.75 -7.63 3.20
CA SER A 108 -18.40 -6.32 3.33
C SER A 108 -17.51 -5.42 4.19
N LEU A 109 -17.90 -4.16 4.39
CA LEU A 109 -17.18 -3.24 5.28
C LEU A 109 -17.02 -3.76 6.73
N GLU A 110 -17.84 -4.70 7.17
CA GLU A 110 -17.81 -5.22 8.54
C GLU A 110 -16.73 -6.30 8.77
N ASN A 111 -16.23 -6.92 7.70
CA ASN A 111 -15.38 -8.12 7.78
C ASN A 111 -14.27 -8.15 6.72
N LEU A 112 -13.76 -6.99 6.30
CA LEU A 112 -12.64 -6.91 5.36
C LEU A 112 -11.38 -7.58 5.92
N GLU A 113 -10.67 -8.31 5.06
CA GLU A 113 -9.32 -8.80 5.36
C GLU A 113 -8.35 -7.62 5.44
N PRO A 114 -7.35 -7.61 6.35
CA PRO A 114 -6.38 -6.53 6.45
C PRO A 114 -5.72 -6.19 5.11
N GLU A 115 -5.53 -4.90 4.85
CA GLU A 115 -4.81 -4.41 3.67
C GLU A 115 -3.30 -4.62 3.85
N LYS A 116 -2.65 -5.14 2.81
CA LYS A 116 -1.21 -5.40 2.82
C LYS A 116 -0.45 -4.21 2.22
N LEU A 117 0.52 -3.69 2.95
CA LEU A 117 1.43 -2.64 2.51
C LEU A 117 2.85 -3.19 2.45
N LEU A 118 3.53 -3.00 1.32
CA LEU A 118 4.92 -3.38 1.12
C LEU A 118 5.83 -2.24 1.57
N VAL A 119 6.52 -2.41 2.69
CA VAL A 119 7.43 -1.39 3.24
C VAL A 119 8.86 -1.81 2.97
N SER A 120 9.68 -0.94 2.36
CA SER A 120 11.09 -1.21 2.11
C SER A 120 11.95 -0.03 2.51
N PHE A 121 13.13 -0.28 3.09
CA PHE A 121 14.10 0.77 3.46
C PHE A 121 15.49 0.17 3.74
N THR A 122 16.50 1.03 3.84
CA THR A 122 17.86 0.64 4.20
C THR A 122 18.18 1.13 5.61
N ALA A 123 18.53 0.21 6.50
CA ALA A 123 19.10 0.54 7.81
C ALA A 123 20.62 0.59 7.70
N LEU A 124 21.20 1.76 7.96
CA LEU A 124 22.64 1.99 7.85
C LEU A 124 23.37 1.26 8.99
N ARG A 125 24.50 0.63 8.66
CA ARG A 125 25.38 -0.08 9.61
C ARG A 125 24.73 -1.25 10.35
N LEU A 126 23.60 -1.75 9.83
CA LEU A 126 22.89 -2.93 10.34
C LEU A 126 23.18 -4.21 9.53
N GLY A 127 23.99 -4.17 8.48
CA GLY A 127 24.26 -5.32 7.60
C GLY A 127 24.97 -6.46 8.33
N SER A 128 25.93 -6.11 9.20
CA SER A 128 26.69 -7.08 10.02
C SER A 128 25.84 -7.78 11.09
N ILE A 129 24.72 -7.16 11.45
CA ILE A 129 23.77 -7.61 12.48
C ILE A 129 22.96 -8.82 11.98
N ALA A 130 22.64 -8.88 10.68
CA ALA A 130 21.95 -10.02 10.07
C ALA A 130 22.88 -11.22 9.78
N ALA A 131 24.18 -10.99 9.59
CA ALA A 131 25.15 -12.03 9.25
C ALA A 131 25.66 -12.85 10.47
N PHE A 132 25.58 -12.31 11.70
CA PHE A 132 26.21 -12.91 12.89
C PHE A 132 25.28 -13.17 14.09
N GLY A 133 23.94 -13.18 13.91
CA GLY A 133 22.97 -13.85 14.81
C GLY A 133 23.17 -13.71 16.32
N GLY A 134 23.64 -12.57 16.83
CA GLY A 134 23.88 -12.33 18.24
C GLY A 134 22.67 -11.71 18.94
N VAL A 135 22.61 -11.81 20.28
CA VAL A 135 21.50 -11.26 21.09
C VAL A 135 21.28 -9.75 20.87
N SER A 136 22.34 -9.00 20.52
CA SER A 136 22.28 -7.57 20.20
C SER A 136 21.68 -7.26 18.82
N SER A 137 21.81 -8.18 17.86
CA SER A 137 21.29 -7.95 16.51
C SER A 137 19.77 -8.15 16.42
N GLN A 138 19.25 -9.12 17.18
CA GLN A 138 17.81 -9.29 17.36
C GLN A 138 17.17 -8.04 17.99
N GLY A 139 17.80 -7.46 19.02
CA GLY A 139 17.26 -6.27 19.70
C GLY A 139 17.13 -5.03 18.81
N SER A 140 18.06 -4.83 17.86
CA SER A 140 18.01 -3.68 16.93
C SER A 140 16.91 -3.84 15.87
N LEU A 141 16.74 -5.06 15.35
CA LEU A 141 15.66 -5.37 14.42
C LEU A 141 14.29 -5.34 15.09
N ASP A 142 14.18 -5.83 16.32
CA ASP A 142 12.97 -5.74 17.13
C ASP A 142 12.60 -4.28 17.42
N GLN A 143 13.60 -3.44 17.69
CA GLN A 143 13.38 -2.00 17.87
C GLN A 143 12.86 -1.33 16.59
N LEU A 144 13.47 -1.60 15.43
CA LEU A 144 12.98 -1.09 14.15
C LEU A 144 11.55 -1.58 13.86
N ASN A 145 11.28 -2.86 14.08
CA ASN A 145 9.95 -3.44 13.93
C ASN A 145 8.92 -2.72 14.82
N ASN A 146 9.26 -2.47 16.08
CA ASN A 146 8.40 -1.73 17.02
C ASN A 146 8.15 -0.29 16.57
N VAL A 147 9.16 0.41 16.07
CA VAL A 147 9.01 1.79 15.56
C VAL A 147 8.11 1.82 14.32
N VAL A 148 8.26 0.86 13.41
CA VAL A 148 7.36 0.73 12.25
C VAL A 148 5.92 0.50 12.72
N LEU A 149 5.71 -0.46 13.64
CA LEU A 149 4.38 -0.74 14.21
C LEU A 149 3.77 0.49 14.89
N GLN A 150 4.55 1.23 15.68
CA GLN A 150 4.09 2.46 16.35
C GLN A 150 3.76 3.56 15.35
N SER A 151 4.60 3.77 14.33
CA SER A 151 4.40 4.81 13.32
C SER A 151 3.15 4.54 12.49
N LEU A 152 2.96 3.30 12.04
CA LEU A 152 1.74 2.88 11.34
C LEU A 152 0.51 2.90 12.26
N GLY A 153 0.71 2.53 13.53
CA GLY A 153 -0.31 2.52 14.58
C GLY A 153 -0.92 3.89 14.88
N ALA A 154 -0.22 4.98 14.52
CA ALA A 154 -0.74 6.34 14.63
C ALA A 154 -1.82 6.64 13.57
N LEU A 155 -1.85 5.91 12.46
CA LEU A 155 -2.80 6.10 11.35
C LEU A 155 -3.87 5.00 11.31
N TYR A 156 -3.45 3.75 11.47
CA TYR A 156 -4.29 2.58 11.27
C TYR A 156 -4.12 1.58 12.40
N LYS A 157 -5.12 0.72 12.59
CA LYS A 157 -4.96 -0.43 13.46
C LYS A 157 -4.13 -1.50 12.74
N VAL A 158 -2.88 -1.66 13.18
CA VAL A 158 -1.94 -2.64 12.61
C VAL A 158 -2.17 -4.02 13.21
N LYS A 159 -2.31 -5.05 12.37
CA LYS A 159 -2.37 -6.45 12.81
C LYS A 159 -0.99 -6.98 13.14
N ASN A 160 -0.07 -6.80 12.21
CA ASN A 160 1.31 -7.20 12.31
C ASN A 160 2.14 -6.46 11.25
N PHE A 161 3.44 -6.49 11.49
CA PHE A 161 4.46 -6.16 10.53
C PHE A 161 5.53 -7.24 10.64
N SER A 162 6.04 -7.70 9.50
CA SER A 162 7.08 -8.71 9.47
C SER A 162 8.08 -8.43 8.37
N PHE A 163 9.36 -8.59 8.68
CA PHE A 163 10.40 -8.61 7.67
C PHE A 163 10.26 -9.85 6.79
N VAL A 164 10.19 -9.63 5.48
CA VAL A 164 10.10 -10.69 4.46
C VAL A 164 11.47 -10.98 3.87
N ARG A 165 12.28 -9.94 3.65
CA ARG A 165 13.61 -10.06 3.09
C ARG A 165 14.58 -9.13 3.81
N LEU A 166 15.74 -9.68 4.14
CA LEU A 166 16.88 -8.97 4.71
C LEU A 166 18.08 -9.22 3.82
N ARG A 167 18.82 -8.18 3.43
CA ARG A 167 20.00 -8.30 2.58
C ARG A 167 21.11 -7.37 3.07
N ASP A 168 22.24 -7.96 3.43
CA ASP A 168 23.46 -7.21 3.73
C ASP A 168 24.07 -6.66 2.43
N ILE A 169 24.36 -5.37 2.44
CA ILE A 169 25.00 -4.63 1.36
C ILE A 169 26.14 -3.82 1.97
N LYS A 170 27.34 -4.41 1.98
CA LYS A 170 28.57 -3.75 2.46
C LYS A 170 28.42 -3.19 3.87
N GLY A 171 27.73 -3.88 4.77
CA GLY A 171 27.52 -3.45 6.15
C GLY A 171 26.26 -2.63 6.40
N ASP A 172 25.50 -2.25 5.36
CA ASP A 172 24.13 -1.75 5.50
C ASP A 172 23.12 -2.88 5.29
N LEU A 173 21.89 -2.71 5.79
CA LEU A 173 20.85 -3.72 5.69
C LEU A 173 19.67 -3.20 4.88
N GLU A 174 19.47 -3.77 3.69
CA GLU A 174 18.25 -3.60 2.92
C GLU A 174 17.16 -4.49 3.52
N ILE A 175 16.04 -3.87 3.86
CA ILE A 175 14.91 -4.49 4.54
C ILE A 175 13.69 -4.33 3.65
N SER A 176 13.01 -5.45 3.37
CA SER A 176 11.67 -5.46 2.79
C SER A 176 10.74 -6.19 3.75
N GLY A 177 9.63 -5.56 4.10
CA GLY A 177 8.64 -6.09 5.03
C GLY A 177 7.21 -5.89 4.54
N GLU A 178 6.30 -6.61 5.16
CA GLU A 178 4.87 -6.55 4.90
C GLU A 178 4.16 -6.09 6.17
N ALA A 179 3.39 -5.00 6.06
CA ALA A 179 2.48 -4.54 7.11
C ALA A 179 1.05 -4.90 6.73
N TYR A 180 0.27 -5.37 7.69
CA TYR A 180 -1.15 -5.66 7.51
C TYR A 180 -1.97 -4.72 8.39
N VAL A 181 -2.79 -3.87 7.76
CA VAL A 181 -3.54 -2.80 8.43
C VAL A 181 -5.06 -2.95 8.22
N ASP A 182 -5.83 -2.72 9.27
CA ASP A 182 -7.30 -2.69 9.18
C ASP A 182 -7.76 -1.34 8.59
N THR A 183 -8.31 -1.38 7.38
CA THR A 183 -8.79 -0.20 6.64
C THR A 183 -10.11 -0.50 5.91
N HIS A 184 -10.97 0.52 5.78
CA HIS A 184 -12.22 0.47 4.98
C HIS A 184 -12.06 1.05 3.57
N THR A 185 -11.09 1.94 3.39
CA THR A 185 -10.58 2.47 2.12
C THR A 185 -9.12 2.07 1.96
N HIS A 186 -8.57 2.16 0.75
CA HIS A 186 -7.12 2.00 0.57
C HIS A 186 -6.35 3.00 1.43
N ALA A 187 -5.29 2.52 2.07
CA ALA A 187 -4.41 3.36 2.88
C ALA A 187 -3.81 4.50 2.04
N ASP A 188 -3.78 5.70 2.60
CA ASP A 188 -3.09 6.83 1.97
C ASP A 188 -1.57 6.64 2.12
N VAL A 189 -0.95 6.13 1.06
CA VAL A 189 0.49 5.87 0.98
C VAL A 189 1.33 7.12 1.32
N SER A 190 0.86 8.33 0.99
CA SER A 190 1.59 9.56 1.32
C SER A 190 1.59 9.82 2.82
N GLN A 191 0.46 9.59 3.49
CA GLN A 191 0.38 9.69 4.96
C GLN A 191 1.20 8.60 5.64
N VAL A 192 1.18 7.37 5.11
CA VAL A 192 1.98 6.26 5.62
C VAL A 192 3.47 6.60 5.56
N LEU A 193 3.96 7.04 4.40
CA LEU A 193 5.34 7.48 4.23
C LEU A 193 5.70 8.62 5.18
N GLN A 194 4.78 9.58 5.37
CA GLN A 194 4.98 10.69 6.30
C GLN A 194 5.10 10.22 7.75
N ALA A 195 4.28 9.26 8.18
CA ALA A 195 4.35 8.67 9.52
C ALA A 195 5.65 7.88 9.74
N LEU A 196 6.13 7.18 8.71
CA LEU A 196 7.37 6.41 8.75
C LEU A 196 8.64 7.29 8.71
N ARG A 197 8.54 8.61 8.51
CA ARG A 197 9.70 9.50 8.56
C ARG A 197 10.50 9.36 9.84
N GLY A 198 9.84 9.12 10.98
CA GLY A 198 10.50 8.98 12.29
C GLY A 198 11.60 7.90 12.35
N LEU A 199 11.63 6.98 11.39
CA LEU A 199 12.70 5.98 11.22
C LEU A 199 14.10 6.59 11.05
N PHE A 200 14.22 7.85 10.62
CA PHE A 200 15.54 8.51 10.53
C PHE A 200 16.28 8.54 11.89
N ASN A 201 15.55 8.58 13.01
CA ASN A 201 16.12 8.53 14.35
C ASN A 201 16.76 7.16 14.69
N TYR A 202 16.57 6.17 13.83
CA TYR A 202 17.04 4.80 13.97
C TYR A 202 17.98 4.41 12.83
N SER A 203 18.73 5.38 12.31
CA SER A 203 19.75 5.19 11.26
C SER A 203 19.18 4.62 9.95
N VAL A 204 17.90 4.88 9.66
CA VAL A 204 17.31 4.52 8.37
C VAL A 204 17.57 5.62 7.35
N ASP A 205 18.04 5.23 6.16
CA ASP A 205 18.14 6.11 5.01
C ASP A 205 16.73 6.36 4.42
N LEU A 206 16.20 7.57 4.64
CA LEU A 206 14.88 7.93 4.15
C LEU A 206 14.80 8.04 2.61
N THR A 207 15.93 8.14 1.90
CA THR A 207 15.93 8.16 0.43
C THR A 207 15.61 6.81 -0.18
N THR A 208 15.80 5.73 0.59
CA THR A 208 15.45 4.36 0.18
C THR A 208 14.12 3.89 0.77
N LEU A 209 13.51 4.67 1.67
CA LEU A 209 12.18 4.36 2.23
C LEU A 209 11.10 4.42 1.14
N SER A 210 10.40 3.30 0.96
CA SER A 210 9.27 3.17 0.07
C SER A 210 8.12 2.37 0.69
N VAL A 211 6.91 2.69 0.25
CA VAL A 211 5.67 1.96 0.55
C VAL A 211 4.94 1.72 -0.77
N ASP A 212 4.68 0.47 -1.11
CA ASP A 212 4.08 0.06 -2.39
C ASP A 212 4.75 0.78 -3.59
N ASP A 213 6.08 0.70 -3.63
CA ASP A 213 6.97 1.33 -4.62
C ASP A 213 6.98 2.88 -4.67
N SER A 214 6.12 3.54 -3.88
CA SER A 214 6.09 4.99 -3.75
C SER A 214 7.10 5.46 -2.70
N ARG A 215 7.75 6.60 -2.93
CA ARG A 215 8.82 7.13 -2.05
C ARG A 215 8.47 8.51 -1.50
N LEU A 216 9.14 8.89 -0.42
CA LEU A 216 9.09 10.24 0.10
C LEU A 216 9.64 11.24 -0.93
N SER A 217 8.92 12.35 -1.12
CA SER A 217 9.47 13.53 -1.80
C SER A 217 10.43 14.24 -0.85
N LEU A 218 11.73 14.11 -1.10
CA LEU A 218 12.80 14.70 -0.32
C LEU A 218 13.68 15.58 -1.22
N GLU A 219 14.04 16.76 -0.73
CA GLU A 219 15.10 17.56 -1.34
C GLU A 219 16.44 17.12 -0.76
N VAL A 220 17.28 16.51 -1.59
CA VAL A 220 18.59 15.99 -1.18
C VAL A 220 19.68 16.91 -1.70
N PHE A 221 20.44 17.51 -0.79
CA PHE A 221 21.59 18.35 -1.10
C PHE A 221 22.87 17.55 -0.83
N PRO A 222 23.61 17.11 -1.86
CA PRO A 222 24.84 16.37 -1.65
C PRO A 222 25.89 17.29 -1.02
N ILE A 223 26.43 16.90 0.13
CA ILE A 223 27.55 17.56 0.78
C ILE A 223 28.78 16.67 0.61
N SER A 224 29.85 17.23 0.07
CA SER A 224 31.13 16.54 -0.13
C SER A 224 32.24 17.34 0.53
N PHE A 225 33.12 16.66 1.25
CA PHE A 225 34.34 17.23 1.81
C PHE A 225 35.52 16.30 1.57
N LEU A 226 36.72 16.88 1.51
CA LEU A 226 37.95 16.13 1.28
C LEU A 226 38.57 15.73 2.62
N ILE A 227 38.84 14.42 2.77
CA ILE A 227 39.65 13.90 3.88
C ILE A 227 41.08 13.72 3.37
N SER A 228 41.98 14.63 3.76
CA SER A 228 43.36 14.67 3.27
C SER A 228 44.35 13.84 4.08
N ASN A 229 43.98 13.46 5.31
CA ASN A 229 44.85 12.75 6.26
C ASN A 229 44.68 11.22 6.21
N ARG A 230 43.98 10.67 5.21
CA ARG A 230 43.77 9.23 5.04
C ARG A 230 43.85 8.80 3.58
N THR A 231 44.31 7.58 3.34
CA THR A 231 44.31 6.94 2.02
C THR A 231 43.05 6.09 1.85
N VAL A 232 42.41 6.18 0.68
CA VAL A 232 41.25 5.35 0.35
C VAL A 232 41.71 3.91 0.14
N ASN A 233 40.99 2.94 0.73
CA ASN A 233 41.19 1.52 0.51
C ASN A 233 39.82 0.80 0.48
N GLU A 234 39.81 -0.47 0.06
CA GLU A 234 38.56 -1.25 -0.07
C GLU A 234 37.79 -1.40 1.24
N LYS A 235 38.49 -1.43 2.38
CA LYS A 235 37.85 -1.55 3.69
C LYS A 235 37.07 -0.28 4.04
N LEU A 236 37.54 0.90 3.68
CA LEU A 236 36.78 2.15 3.88
C LEU A 236 35.45 2.17 3.11
N LEU A 237 35.32 1.36 2.05
CA LEU A 237 34.08 1.22 1.27
C LEU A 237 33.12 0.17 1.86
N ASP A 238 33.55 -0.57 2.89
CA ASP A 238 32.74 -1.55 3.61
C ASP A 238 32.36 -0.97 4.98
N HIS A 239 31.07 -0.70 5.18
CA HIS A 239 30.54 -0.07 6.38
C HIS A 239 30.61 -0.99 7.61
N SER A 240 30.87 -2.28 7.41
CA SER A 240 31.12 -3.24 8.49
C SER A 240 32.56 -3.23 8.97
N SER A 241 33.50 -2.65 8.22
CA SER A 241 34.91 -2.68 8.56
C SER A 241 35.25 -1.78 9.76
N VAL A 242 36.28 -2.18 10.50
CA VAL A 242 36.81 -1.38 11.63
C VAL A 242 37.32 -0.02 11.14
N GLU A 243 37.93 0.01 9.95
CA GLU A 243 38.44 1.22 9.32
C GLU A 243 37.32 2.24 9.02
N HIS A 244 36.18 1.78 8.47
CA HIS A 244 35.01 2.63 8.22
C HIS A 244 34.33 3.08 9.52
N GLN A 245 34.17 2.18 10.49
CA GLN A 245 33.57 2.50 11.79
C GLN A 245 34.39 3.54 12.57
N ASN A 246 35.72 3.42 12.57
CA ASN A 246 36.59 4.41 13.19
C ASN A 246 36.45 5.78 12.51
N LEU A 247 36.48 5.82 11.17
CA LEU A 247 36.30 7.09 10.44
C LEU A 247 34.96 7.75 10.78
N THR A 248 33.88 6.96 10.78
CA THR A 248 32.55 7.42 11.17
C THR A 248 32.53 8.02 12.57
N ARG A 249 33.13 7.35 13.56
CA ARG A 249 33.16 7.82 14.94
C ARG A 249 33.91 9.15 15.04
N ASP A 250 35.07 9.22 14.41
CA ASP A 250 35.89 10.44 14.40
C ASP A 250 35.17 11.64 13.74
N LEU A 251 34.23 11.38 12.82
CA LEU A 251 33.39 12.40 12.19
C LEU A 251 32.14 12.76 13.01
N ALA A 252 31.66 11.87 13.87
CA ALA A 252 30.46 12.09 14.68
C ALA A 252 30.75 12.86 15.98
N ASP A 253 32.00 12.84 16.46
CA ASP A 253 32.45 13.54 17.67
C ASP A 253 32.79 15.03 17.45
N VAL A 254 32.46 15.59 16.26
CA VAL A 254 32.71 16.99 15.85
C VAL A 254 31.41 17.78 15.84
#